data_AF-A0A7C4HDN3-F1
#
_entry.id   AF-A0A7C4HDN3-F1
#
_cell.length_a   1.000
_cell.length_b   1.000
_cell.length_c   1.000
_cell.angle_alpha   90.00
_cell.angle_beta   90.00
_cell.angle_gamma   90.00
#
_symmetry.space_group_name_H-M   'P 1'
#
loop_
_entity.id
_entity.type
_entity.pdbx_description
1 polymer ?
#
loop_
_entity_poly.entity_id
_entity_poly.type
_entity_poly.pdbx_seq_one_letter_code
_entity_poly.pdbx_strand_id
1 'polypeptide(L)'
;MDNEVFQETSSKLYMLVKNIVFKKEPIIPYMLPGFFLSISLFSLIIIITMVFITVLEGKDLNGIMNQVLSYGRFAQLYIGYVLLSAVFSYRCSSLITKHLIDSGITSYYWLRESNDYESIKTLYFTGLFRRNIPSPITVLVLTIVTFGFAYPFILYVLEKNLRNHASGEEKKFLNKSITNEIDVSNLLLDIVLTIITLGLYMILLSSRPIRVYNRHISIVHSSHPHRPLSFSDTDYRELTVLLPKSSIFQIAIVFLTTSLISILHFIRISVYIIAPFVFGIFIYMASLINSEKSFAKQVLYTLLATYLVFTLSTIIGFTGFDMYYNLLKSFQSQTESLVKDFNQILVYIYVNNLTISLLSLIPYFGSIFIGSGLSNAGLIYGVFLADSILIRNNYTPLILFILPHSLLELLSYSLFISLSTRLFKTSNVSIVSKLLISMILLFIAALVETLTIGISR
;
A
#
# COMPACT_ATOMS: atom_id res chain seq x y z
N MET A 1 49.12 -5.09 35.50
CA MET A 1 48.87 -5.39 34.08
C MET A 1 47.43 -5.11 33.65
N ASP A 2 46.39 -5.38 34.45
CA ASP A 2 45.00 -5.12 34.05
C ASP A 2 44.63 -3.63 33.89
N ASN A 3 45.19 -2.73 34.71
CA ASN A 3 44.89 -1.29 34.63
C ASN A 3 45.50 -0.57 33.42
N GLU A 4 46.67 -1.02 32.93
CA GLU A 4 47.35 -0.43 31.76
C GLU A 4 46.66 -0.83 30.45
N VAL A 5 46.27 -2.11 30.33
CA VAL A 5 45.46 -2.60 29.19
C VAL A 5 44.10 -1.91 29.14
N PHE A 6 43.50 -1.59 30.31
CA PHE A 6 42.23 -0.88 30.40
C PHE A 6 42.32 0.59 29.98
N GLN A 7 43.40 1.30 30.33
CA GLN A 7 43.64 2.68 29.88
C GLN A 7 44.01 2.76 28.39
N GLU A 8 44.77 1.80 27.86
CA GLU A 8 45.15 1.80 26.45
C GLU A 8 43.96 1.47 25.52
N THR A 9 43.09 0.55 25.93
CA THR A 9 41.85 0.23 25.19
C THR A 9 40.79 1.33 25.31
N SER A 10 40.70 2.06 26.43
CA SER A 10 39.81 3.22 26.54
C SER A 10 40.28 4.37 25.64
N SER A 11 41.59 4.60 25.56
CA SER A 11 42.24 5.54 24.64
C SER A 11 41.97 5.23 23.17
N LYS A 12 42.14 3.97 22.73
CA LYS A 12 41.89 3.54 21.34
C LYS A 12 40.41 3.64 20.94
N LEU A 13 39.49 3.23 21.82
CA LEU A 13 38.05 3.35 21.58
C LEU A 13 37.59 4.81 21.55
N TYR A 14 38.11 5.65 22.46
CA TYR A 14 37.85 7.08 22.45
C TYR A 14 38.29 7.74 21.15
N MET A 15 39.50 7.40 20.66
CA MET A 15 40.00 7.91 19.37
C MET A 15 39.14 7.44 18.19
N LEU A 16 38.65 6.19 18.21
CA LEU A 16 37.72 5.68 17.21
C LEU A 16 36.41 6.49 17.22
N VAL A 17 35.80 6.68 18.39
CA VAL A 17 34.55 7.44 18.54
C VAL A 17 34.74 8.88 18.11
N LYS A 18 35.81 9.55 18.55
CA LYS A 18 36.11 10.94 18.18
C LYS A 18 36.24 11.15 16.66
N ASN A 19 36.67 10.13 15.92
CA ASN A 19 36.79 10.19 14.47
C ASN A 19 35.47 9.95 13.72
N ILE A 20 34.43 9.47 14.40
CA ILE A 20 33.10 9.32 13.83
C ILE A 20 32.47 10.72 13.69
N VAL A 21 31.98 11.03 12.49
CA VAL A 21 31.33 12.31 12.19
C VAL A 21 29.90 12.09 11.77
N PHE A 22 28.95 12.46 12.63
CA PHE A 22 27.54 12.47 12.33
C PHE A 22 27.17 13.72 11.53
N LYS A 23 26.91 13.56 10.23
CA LYS A 23 26.52 14.66 9.33
C LYS A 23 25.07 14.51 8.89
N LYS A 24 24.36 15.64 8.86
CA LYS A 24 23.04 15.72 8.25
C LYS A 24 23.15 15.63 6.73
N GLU A 25 22.13 15.06 6.10
CA GLU A 25 22.02 14.96 4.65
C GLU A 25 20.99 15.96 4.08
N PRO A 26 21.22 16.54 2.89
CA PRO A 26 20.24 17.40 2.25
C PRO A 26 19.01 16.60 1.82
N ILE A 27 17.82 17.15 2.09
CA ILE A 27 16.53 16.46 1.84
C ILE A 27 16.09 16.57 0.37
N ILE A 28 16.33 17.73 -0.26
CA ILE A 28 15.82 18.08 -1.60
C ILE A 28 16.14 17.03 -2.68
N PRO A 29 17.37 16.48 -2.78
CA PRO A 29 17.69 15.50 -3.81
C PRO A 29 16.78 14.26 -3.74
N TYR A 30 16.44 13.80 -2.53
CA TYR A 30 15.62 12.62 -2.33
C TYR A 30 14.16 12.82 -2.78
N MET A 31 13.70 14.06 -2.94
CA MET A 31 12.35 14.38 -3.43
C MET A 31 12.21 14.20 -4.95
N LEU A 32 13.32 14.22 -5.71
CA LEU A 32 13.32 14.20 -7.18
C LEU A 32 12.63 12.97 -7.81
N PRO A 33 12.82 11.72 -7.33
CA PRO A 33 12.08 10.57 -7.84
C PRO A 33 10.56 10.80 -7.84
N GLY A 34 10.02 11.43 -6.79
CA GLY A 34 8.59 11.68 -6.69
C GLY A 34 8.09 12.65 -7.75
N PHE A 35 8.84 13.71 -8.07
CA PHE A 35 8.49 14.64 -9.14
C PHE A 35 8.44 13.95 -10.51
N PHE A 36 9.46 13.15 -10.83
CA PHE A 36 9.54 12.40 -12.09
C PHE A 36 8.42 11.39 -12.22
N LEU A 37 8.15 10.63 -11.14
CA LEU A 37 7.03 9.70 -11.09
C LEU A 37 5.71 10.42 -11.35
N SER A 38 5.48 11.56 -10.69
CA SER A 38 4.21 12.28 -10.78
C SER A 38 3.88 12.75 -12.19
N ILE A 39 4.86 13.38 -12.85
CA ILE A 39 4.69 13.86 -14.21
C ILE A 39 4.49 12.68 -15.17
N SER A 40 5.27 11.61 -14.99
CA SER A 40 5.18 10.42 -15.85
C SER A 40 3.85 9.67 -15.73
N LEU A 41 3.35 9.45 -14.51
CA LEU A 41 2.09 8.75 -14.28
C LEU A 41 0.89 9.55 -14.80
N PHE A 42 0.87 10.86 -14.55
CA PHE A 42 -0.16 11.72 -15.10
C PHE A 42 -0.20 11.64 -16.64
N SER A 43 0.97 11.70 -17.28
CA SER A 43 1.06 11.59 -18.74
C SER A 43 0.67 10.20 -19.25
N LEU A 44 1.04 9.13 -18.56
CA LEU A 44 0.69 7.76 -18.94
C LEU A 44 -0.82 7.54 -18.86
N ILE A 45 -1.48 8.06 -17.83
CA ILE A 45 -2.94 7.96 -17.68
C ILE A 45 -3.66 8.66 -18.83
N ILE A 46 -3.19 9.83 -19.25
CA ILE A 46 -3.75 10.55 -20.41
C ILE A 46 -3.57 9.71 -21.68
N ILE A 47 -2.37 9.17 -21.93
CA ILE A 47 -2.12 8.32 -23.11
C ILE A 47 -3.04 7.09 -23.11
N ILE A 48 -3.11 6.38 -21.99
CA ILE A 48 -3.96 5.19 -21.84
C ILE A 48 -5.42 5.55 -22.08
N THR A 49 -5.89 6.67 -21.52
CA THR A 49 -7.26 7.17 -21.74
C THR A 49 -7.52 7.45 -23.21
N MET A 50 -6.64 8.18 -23.89
CA MET A 50 -6.80 8.53 -25.30
C MET A 50 -6.90 7.29 -26.19
N VAL A 51 -6.00 6.32 -25.96
CA VAL A 51 -6.02 5.03 -26.67
C VAL A 51 -7.31 4.27 -26.36
N PHE A 52 -7.68 4.18 -25.09
CA PHE A 52 -8.88 3.46 -24.65
C PHE A 52 -10.16 4.02 -25.28
N ILE A 53 -10.36 5.34 -25.23
CA ILE A 53 -11.54 6.00 -25.83
C ILE A 53 -11.56 5.79 -27.34
N THR A 54 -10.41 5.97 -28.01
CA THR A 54 -10.33 5.81 -29.48
C THR A 54 -10.68 4.39 -29.92
N VAL A 55 -10.23 3.38 -29.16
CA VAL A 55 -10.58 1.97 -29.39
C VAL A 55 -12.07 1.72 -29.13
N LEU A 56 -12.63 2.23 -28.03
CA LEU A 56 -14.05 2.07 -27.70
C LEU A 56 -14.98 2.75 -28.72
N GLU A 57 -14.53 3.85 -29.32
CA GLU A 57 -15.28 4.57 -30.35
C GLU A 57 -15.06 3.99 -31.76
N GLY A 58 -14.22 2.97 -31.91
CA GLY A 58 -13.89 2.36 -33.22
C GLY A 58 -13.18 3.32 -34.17
N LYS A 59 -12.50 4.34 -33.65
CA LYS A 59 -11.80 5.37 -34.43
C LYS A 59 -10.36 4.93 -34.73
N ASP A 60 -9.78 5.50 -35.80
CA ASP A 60 -8.39 5.25 -36.17
C ASP A 60 -7.42 5.91 -35.17
N LEU A 61 -6.45 5.14 -34.68
CA LEU A 61 -5.38 5.60 -33.78
C LEU A 61 -4.45 6.62 -34.43
N ASN A 62 -4.38 6.68 -35.77
CA ASN A 62 -3.55 7.67 -36.46
C ASN A 62 -3.98 9.11 -36.13
N GLY A 63 -5.26 9.35 -35.85
CA GLY A 63 -5.79 10.68 -35.50
C GLY A 63 -5.26 11.24 -34.17
N ILE A 64 -4.83 10.37 -33.24
CA ILE A 64 -4.32 10.77 -31.92
C ILE A 64 -2.80 10.69 -31.81
N MET A 65 -2.11 10.21 -32.85
CA MET A 65 -0.68 9.86 -32.80
C MET A 65 0.20 11.04 -32.37
N ASN A 66 -0.03 12.24 -32.89
CA ASN A 66 0.74 13.44 -32.53
C ASN A 66 0.57 13.82 -31.04
N GLN A 67 -0.62 13.59 -30.48
CA GLN A 67 -0.91 13.85 -29.07
C GLN A 67 -0.23 12.78 -28.19
N VAL A 68 -0.36 11.50 -28.56
CA VAL A 68 0.31 10.38 -27.88
C VAL A 68 1.83 10.58 -27.86
N LEU A 69 2.44 11.02 -28.96
CA LEU A 69 3.88 11.30 -29.03
C LEU A 69 4.28 12.49 -28.14
N SER A 70 3.44 13.53 -28.07
CA SER A 70 3.68 14.70 -27.21
C SER A 70 3.70 14.31 -25.73
N TYR A 71 2.65 13.63 -25.26
CA TYR A 71 2.58 13.09 -23.91
C TYR A 71 3.64 12.01 -23.68
N GLY A 72 4.01 11.24 -24.71
CA GLY A 72 5.07 10.24 -24.65
C GLY A 72 6.41 10.79 -24.15
N ARG A 73 6.74 12.05 -24.46
CA ARG A 73 7.95 12.72 -23.96
C ARG A 73 7.94 12.91 -22.44
N PHE A 74 6.78 13.20 -21.86
CA PHE A 74 6.63 13.30 -20.40
C PHE A 74 6.56 11.92 -19.74
N ALA A 75 5.95 10.94 -20.40
CA ALA A 75 5.93 9.55 -19.93
C ALA A 75 7.36 8.95 -19.80
N GLN A 76 8.29 9.34 -20.68
CA GLN A 76 9.71 8.93 -20.61
C GLN A 76 10.40 9.35 -19.30
N LEU A 77 9.89 10.35 -18.57
CA LEU A 77 10.41 10.70 -17.24
C LEU A 77 10.28 9.56 -16.23
N TYR A 78 9.47 8.53 -16.52
CA TYR A 78 9.44 7.31 -15.73
C TYR A 78 10.82 6.63 -15.67
N ILE A 79 11.60 6.66 -16.76
CA ILE A 79 13.00 6.16 -16.76
C ILE A 79 13.85 6.96 -15.77
N GLY A 80 13.66 8.28 -15.73
CA GLY A 80 14.30 9.14 -14.74
C GLY A 80 13.89 8.79 -13.30
N TYR A 81 12.61 8.46 -13.07
CA TYR A 81 12.15 7.93 -11.78
C TYR A 81 12.88 6.63 -11.41
N VAL A 82 13.00 5.67 -12.32
CA VAL A 82 13.70 4.39 -12.08
C VAL A 82 15.17 4.62 -11.72
N LEU A 83 15.87 5.45 -12.50
CA LEU A 83 17.29 5.72 -12.27
C LEU A 83 17.51 6.48 -10.96
N LEU A 84 16.74 7.54 -10.69
CA LEU A 84 16.86 8.33 -9.47
C LEU A 84 16.46 7.51 -8.24
N SER A 85 15.39 6.71 -8.30
CA SER A 85 14.99 5.83 -7.20
C SER A 85 16.08 4.79 -6.90
N ALA A 86 16.75 4.22 -7.91
CA ALA A 86 17.87 3.30 -7.72
C ALA A 86 19.08 3.99 -7.04
N VAL A 87 19.46 5.19 -7.51
CA VAL A 87 20.58 5.96 -6.93
C VAL A 87 20.27 6.39 -5.49
N PHE A 88 19.07 6.91 -5.23
CA PHE A 88 18.73 7.41 -3.90
C PHE A 88 18.43 6.29 -2.91
N SER A 89 17.88 5.17 -3.34
CA SER A 89 17.74 3.99 -2.48
C SER A 89 19.10 3.42 -2.08
N TYR A 90 20.05 3.34 -3.02
CA TYR A 90 21.44 2.98 -2.73
C TYR A 90 22.08 3.95 -1.72
N ARG A 91 22.03 5.26 -1.99
CA ARG A 91 22.63 6.28 -1.12
C ARG A 91 22.00 6.26 0.28
N CYS A 92 20.68 6.19 0.36
CA CYS A 92 19.96 6.14 1.63
C CYS A 92 20.30 4.87 2.42
N SER A 93 20.33 3.70 1.77
CA SER A 93 20.72 2.44 2.41
C SER A 93 22.17 2.48 2.90
N SER A 94 23.11 2.98 2.09
CA SER A 94 24.52 3.12 2.47
C SER A 94 24.69 4.06 3.67
N LEU A 95 23.99 5.21 3.65
CA LEU A 95 24.02 6.19 4.73
C LEU A 95 23.49 5.60 6.05
N ILE A 96 22.31 4.99 6.01
CA ILE A 96 21.67 4.40 7.20
C ILE A 96 22.51 3.23 7.72
N THR A 97 23.03 2.37 6.84
CA THR A 97 23.87 1.25 7.26
C THR A 97 25.14 1.73 7.96
N LYS A 98 25.81 2.74 7.40
CA LYS A 98 26.98 3.37 8.04
C LYS A 98 26.60 3.97 9.39
N HIS A 99 25.52 4.74 9.44
CA HIS A 99 25.04 5.35 10.68
C HIS A 99 24.77 4.32 11.78
N LEU A 100 24.10 3.21 11.47
CA LEU A 100 23.81 2.17 12.46
C LEU A 100 25.06 1.49 13.00
N ILE A 101 26.16 1.46 12.22
CA ILE A 101 27.47 0.99 12.69
C ILE A 101 28.06 2.04 13.64
N ASP A 102 28.20 3.26 13.13
CA ASP A 102 28.85 4.38 13.81
C ASP A 102 28.16 4.71 15.14
N SER A 103 26.83 4.85 15.09
CA SER A 103 25.94 5.07 16.25
C SER A 103 26.03 3.91 17.25
N GLY A 104 26.08 2.65 16.78
CA GLY A 104 26.29 1.50 17.65
C GLY A 104 27.63 1.52 18.41
N ILE A 105 28.71 1.92 17.75
CA ILE A 105 30.05 2.08 18.37
C ILE A 105 30.01 3.19 19.42
N THR A 106 29.42 4.34 19.07
CA THR A 106 29.24 5.48 19.98
C THR A 106 28.40 5.11 21.20
N SER A 107 27.27 4.42 20.99
CA SER A 107 26.37 3.96 22.05
C SER A 107 27.03 2.94 22.98
N TYR A 108 27.85 2.04 22.43
CA TYR A 108 28.68 1.14 23.23
C TYR A 108 29.70 1.90 24.09
N TYR A 109 30.40 2.88 23.52
CA TYR A 109 31.35 3.72 24.26
C TYR A 109 30.67 4.45 25.42
N TRP A 110 29.51 5.06 25.17
CA TRP A 110 28.72 5.69 26.22
C TRP A 110 28.31 4.67 27.28
N LEU A 111 27.71 3.54 26.94
CA LEU A 111 27.29 2.57 27.96
C LEU A 111 28.46 2.05 28.81
N ARG A 112 29.64 1.87 28.20
CA ARG A 112 30.88 1.49 28.89
C ARG A 112 31.32 2.56 29.90
N GLU A 113 31.27 3.85 29.56
CA GLU A 113 31.57 4.93 30.51
C GLU A 113 30.63 4.93 31.73
N SER A 114 29.40 4.41 31.60
CA SER A 114 28.44 4.31 32.72
C SER A 114 28.47 2.98 33.45
N ASN A 115 29.38 2.06 33.09
CA ASN A 115 29.42 0.70 33.64
C ASN A 115 28.07 -0.06 33.51
N ASP A 116 27.30 0.19 32.45
CA ASP A 116 25.98 -0.43 32.23
C ASP A 116 26.09 -1.70 31.37
N TYR A 117 26.62 -2.76 31.98
CA TYR A 117 26.97 -4.02 31.30
C TYR A 117 25.75 -4.79 30.75
N GLU A 118 24.59 -4.74 31.43
CA GLU A 118 23.36 -5.37 30.96
C GLU A 118 22.84 -4.72 29.68
N SER A 119 22.96 -3.39 29.57
CA SER A 119 22.57 -2.67 28.36
C SER A 119 23.55 -2.91 27.21
N ILE A 120 24.85 -3.10 27.51
CA ILE A 120 25.84 -3.51 26.51
C ILE A 120 25.48 -4.88 25.94
N LYS A 121 25.15 -5.85 26.80
CA LYS A 121 24.71 -7.19 26.38
C LYS A 121 23.47 -7.11 25.50
N THR A 122 22.48 -6.31 25.90
CA THR A 122 21.27 -6.06 25.12
C THR A 122 21.58 -5.42 23.77
N LEU A 123 22.42 -4.38 23.73
CA LEU A 123 22.85 -3.71 22.49
C LEU A 123 23.57 -4.67 21.53
N TYR A 124 24.45 -5.52 22.06
CA TYR A 124 25.18 -6.53 21.29
C TYR A 124 24.24 -7.59 20.69
N PHE A 125 23.32 -8.14 21.49
CA PHE A 125 22.31 -9.11 21.00
C PHE A 125 21.34 -8.49 20.00
N THR A 126 20.99 -7.21 20.16
CA THR A 126 20.06 -6.55 19.24
C THR A 126 20.76 -6.13 17.94
N GLY A 127 22.03 -5.71 18.00
CA GLY A 127 22.83 -5.23 16.88
C GLY A 127 23.40 -6.32 15.97
N LEU A 128 23.85 -7.45 16.52
CA LEU A 128 24.41 -8.57 15.73
C LEU A 128 23.35 -9.45 15.06
N PHE A 129 22.16 -9.60 15.66
CA PHE A 129 21.17 -10.56 15.21
C PHE A 129 20.00 -9.96 14.42
N ARG A 130 19.88 -8.63 14.27
CA ARG A 130 18.69 -8.00 13.67
C ARG A 130 18.97 -6.87 12.66
N ARG A 131 20.00 -6.97 11.82
CA ARG A 131 20.08 -6.10 10.64
C ARG A 131 19.14 -6.59 9.54
N ASN A 132 17.86 -6.22 9.67
CA ASN A 132 16.85 -6.43 8.62
C ASN A 132 16.94 -5.35 7.53
N ILE A 133 18.16 -4.97 7.13
CA ILE A 133 18.41 -3.99 6.06
C ILE A 133 19.17 -4.71 4.94
N PRO A 134 18.64 -4.71 3.69
CA PRO A 134 19.36 -5.29 2.56
C PRO A 134 20.60 -4.45 2.23
N SER A 135 21.62 -5.09 1.66
CA SER A 135 22.83 -4.37 1.24
C SER A 135 22.49 -3.25 0.24
N PRO A 136 23.24 -2.13 0.21
CA PRO A 136 22.99 -1.04 -0.75
C PRO A 136 22.95 -1.52 -2.21
N ILE A 137 23.80 -2.47 -2.58
CA ILE A 137 23.85 -3.06 -3.92
C ILE A 137 22.58 -3.86 -4.21
N THR A 138 22.13 -4.68 -3.25
CA THR A 138 20.86 -5.43 -3.38
C THR A 138 19.69 -4.48 -3.59
N VAL A 139 19.63 -3.39 -2.81
CA VAL A 139 18.61 -2.35 -2.94
C VAL A 139 18.62 -1.70 -4.33
N LEU A 140 19.81 -1.36 -4.84
CA LEU A 140 19.98 -0.78 -6.17
C LEU A 140 19.48 -1.73 -7.26
N VAL A 141 19.95 -2.97 -7.25
CA VAL A 141 19.59 -3.99 -8.24
C VAL A 141 18.10 -4.27 -8.19
N LEU A 142 17.53 -4.45 -6.99
CA LEU A 142 16.11 -4.70 -6.82
C LEU A 142 15.27 -3.55 -7.37
N THR A 143 15.68 -2.30 -7.13
CA THR A 143 14.97 -1.13 -7.65
C THR A 143 15.00 -1.09 -9.18
N ILE A 144 16.14 -1.40 -9.81
CA ILE A 144 16.26 -1.42 -11.28
C ILE A 144 15.44 -2.55 -11.89
N VAL A 145 15.61 -3.78 -11.39
CA VAL A 145 14.97 -4.99 -11.93
C VAL A 145 13.45 -4.93 -11.78
N THR A 146 12.96 -4.27 -10.73
CA THR A 146 11.52 -4.04 -10.53
C THR A 146 11.04 -2.73 -11.15
N PHE A 147 11.82 -2.07 -12.02
CA PHE A 147 11.45 -0.80 -12.66
C PHE A 147 10.93 0.25 -11.66
N GLY A 148 11.57 0.36 -10.49
CA GLY A 148 11.22 1.32 -9.45
C GLY A 148 10.09 0.87 -8.51
N PHE A 149 9.35 -0.21 -8.80
CA PHE A 149 8.24 -0.67 -7.95
C PHE A 149 8.68 -1.06 -6.54
N ALA A 150 9.92 -1.56 -6.34
CA ALA A 150 10.43 -1.87 -5.01
C ALA A 150 10.78 -0.62 -4.18
N TYR A 151 10.88 0.56 -4.78
CA TYR A 151 11.37 1.76 -4.10
C TYR A 151 10.57 2.15 -2.84
N PRO A 152 9.22 2.21 -2.86
CA PRO A 152 8.43 2.54 -1.67
C PRO A 152 8.62 1.53 -0.53
N PHE A 153 8.79 0.24 -0.88
CA PHE A 153 9.05 -0.83 0.08
C PHE A 153 10.42 -0.70 0.74
N ILE A 154 11.43 -0.38 -0.06
CA ILE A 154 12.79 -0.14 0.43
C ILE A 154 12.79 1.07 1.36
N LEU A 155 12.16 2.18 0.98
CA LEU A 155 12.04 3.36 1.83
C LEU A 155 11.36 3.04 3.16
N TYR A 156 10.29 2.25 3.14
CA TYR A 156 9.63 1.77 4.35
C TYR A 156 10.55 0.94 5.24
N VAL A 157 11.27 -0.04 4.68
CA VAL A 157 12.21 -0.88 5.45
C VAL A 157 13.31 -0.03 6.09
N LEU A 158 13.88 0.91 5.32
CA LEU A 158 14.90 1.83 5.81
C LEU A 158 14.36 2.75 6.93
N GLU A 159 13.21 3.38 6.72
CA GLU A 159 12.56 4.24 7.72
C GLU A 159 12.23 3.47 8.99
N LYS A 160 11.69 2.25 8.86
CA LYS A 160 11.31 1.41 10.00
C LYS A 160 12.51 1.05 10.86
N ASN A 161 13.59 0.57 10.25
CA ASN A 161 14.80 0.24 10.99
C ASN A 161 15.40 1.47 11.67
N LEU A 162 15.42 2.62 10.98
CA LEU A 162 15.93 3.86 11.54
C LEU A 162 15.09 4.39 12.71
N ARG A 163 13.76 4.31 12.63
CA ARG A 163 12.86 4.71 13.72
C ARG A 163 13.00 3.80 14.93
N ASN A 164 13.10 2.50 14.72
CA ASN A 164 13.30 1.53 15.80
C ASN A 164 14.64 1.76 16.49
N HIS A 165 15.69 2.02 15.71
CA HIS A 165 17.01 2.41 16.23
C HIS A 165 16.94 3.69 17.07
N ALA A 166 16.38 4.75 16.49
CA ALA A 166 16.23 6.04 17.18
C ALA A 166 15.41 5.91 18.47
N SER A 167 14.27 5.23 18.44
CA SER A 167 13.44 4.99 19.63
C SER A 167 14.20 4.22 20.71
N GLY A 168 15.00 3.21 20.32
CA GLY A 168 15.83 2.46 21.25
C GLY A 168 16.86 3.32 21.97
N GLU A 169 17.59 4.15 21.23
CA GLU A 169 18.62 5.04 21.79
C GLU A 169 18.01 6.19 22.60
N GLU A 170 16.90 6.77 22.14
CA GLU A 170 16.17 7.80 22.88
C GLU A 170 15.65 7.25 24.21
N LYS A 171 15.02 6.06 24.22
CA LYS A 171 14.61 5.39 25.47
C LYS A 171 15.79 5.15 26.39
N LYS A 172 16.97 4.83 25.86
CA LYS A 172 18.13 4.48 26.66
C LYS A 172 18.90 5.68 27.21
N PHE A 173 19.10 6.72 26.41
CA PHE A 173 19.95 7.86 26.77
C PHE A 173 19.15 9.09 27.18
N LEU A 174 17.88 9.18 26.79
CA LEU A 174 16.97 10.29 27.12
C LEU A 174 15.83 9.88 28.05
N ASN A 175 15.68 8.58 28.37
CA ASN A 175 14.57 8.02 29.15
C ASN A 175 13.17 8.31 28.58
N LYS A 176 13.07 8.65 27.29
CA LYS A 176 11.81 8.88 26.58
C LYS A 176 11.93 8.48 25.11
N SER A 177 10.84 8.04 24.50
CA SER A 177 10.76 7.80 23.06
C SER A 177 10.11 9.00 22.39
N ILE A 178 10.87 9.75 21.60
CA ILE A 178 10.38 10.91 20.84
C ILE A 178 10.02 10.48 19.42
N THR A 179 10.74 9.51 18.87
CA THR A 179 10.53 8.96 17.54
C THR A 179 9.53 7.82 17.59
N ASN A 180 8.40 8.01 16.93
CA ASN A 180 7.37 6.99 16.77
C ASN A 180 7.81 5.85 15.83
N GLU A 181 7.51 4.61 16.22
CA GLU A 181 7.70 3.39 15.42
C GLU A 181 6.62 3.23 14.32
N ILE A 182 6.91 2.44 13.28
CA ILE A 182 5.98 2.20 12.15
C ILE A 182 5.73 0.72 11.88
N ASP A 183 4.52 0.40 11.42
CA ASP A 183 4.08 -0.96 11.10
C ASP A 183 3.74 -1.13 9.61
N VAL A 184 3.25 -2.31 9.21
CA VAL A 184 2.95 -2.61 7.80
C VAL A 184 1.72 -1.83 7.30
N SER A 185 0.83 -1.41 8.19
CA SER A 185 -0.34 -0.60 7.83
C SER A 185 0.08 0.78 7.29
N ASN A 186 1.19 1.33 7.82
CA ASN A 186 1.79 2.56 7.30
C ASN A 186 2.27 2.41 5.85
N LEU A 187 2.92 1.30 5.51
CA LEU A 187 3.37 1.03 4.13
C LEU A 187 2.18 0.96 3.16
N LEU A 188 1.13 0.21 3.52
CA LEU A 188 -0.06 0.07 2.67
C LEU A 188 -0.72 1.43 2.43
N LEU A 189 -0.80 2.26 3.46
CA LEU A 189 -1.31 3.63 3.36
C LEU A 189 -0.45 4.51 2.45
N ASP A 190 0.88 4.42 2.58
CA ASP A 190 1.84 5.17 1.76
C ASP A 190 1.71 4.79 0.27
N ILE A 191 1.49 3.50 -0.03
CA ILE A 191 1.21 3.00 -1.39
C ILE A 191 -0.11 3.58 -1.91
N VAL A 192 -1.19 3.48 -1.15
CA VAL A 192 -2.52 4.00 -1.53
C VAL A 192 -2.46 5.49 -1.83
N LEU A 193 -1.80 6.27 -0.98
CA LEU A 193 -1.66 7.71 -1.21
C LEU A 193 -0.79 8.02 -2.41
N THR A 194 0.27 7.26 -2.65
CA THR A 194 1.07 7.39 -3.87
C THR A 194 0.20 7.17 -5.11
N ILE A 195 -0.65 6.14 -5.12
CA ILE A 195 -1.52 5.84 -6.26
C ILE A 195 -2.57 6.95 -6.46
N ILE A 196 -3.30 7.33 -5.41
CA ILE A 196 -4.39 8.33 -5.50
C ILE A 196 -3.86 9.71 -5.91
N THR A 197 -2.68 10.07 -5.42
CA THR A 197 -2.04 11.35 -5.75
C THR A 197 -1.20 11.28 -7.02
N LEU A 198 -1.34 10.21 -7.81
CA LEU A 198 -0.63 9.97 -9.07
C LEU A 198 0.90 10.12 -8.94
N GLY A 199 1.46 9.72 -7.81
CA GLY A 199 2.90 9.79 -7.52
C GLY A 199 3.33 10.98 -6.66
N LEU A 200 2.49 12.01 -6.46
CA LEU A 200 2.90 13.22 -5.72
C LEU A 200 3.29 12.90 -4.27
N TYR A 201 2.59 11.98 -3.61
CA TYR A 201 2.92 11.55 -2.26
C TYR A 201 4.34 10.93 -2.16
N MET A 202 4.87 10.40 -3.27
CA MET A 202 6.24 9.88 -3.31
C MET A 202 7.28 10.94 -2.99
N ILE A 203 7.00 12.23 -3.23
CA ILE A 203 7.88 13.35 -2.86
C ILE A 203 8.04 13.41 -1.33
N LEU A 204 6.96 13.25 -0.59
CA LEU A 204 7.00 13.18 0.87
C LEU A 204 7.63 11.87 1.33
N LEU A 205 7.19 10.73 0.77
CA LEU A 205 7.65 9.40 1.15
C LEU A 205 9.16 9.24 1.02
N SER A 206 9.73 9.66 -0.11
CA SER A 206 11.17 9.62 -0.37
C SER A 206 12.01 10.52 0.55
N SER A 207 11.42 11.60 1.06
CA SER A 207 12.10 12.52 1.98
C SER A 207 12.07 12.06 3.45
N ARG A 208 11.10 11.20 3.82
CA ARG A 208 10.83 10.82 5.22
C ARG A 208 12.00 10.12 5.92
N PRO A 209 12.67 9.10 5.35
CA PRO A 209 13.81 8.44 6.00
C PRO A 209 14.92 9.44 6.35
N ILE A 210 15.22 10.37 5.45
CA ILE A 210 16.27 11.39 5.65
C ILE A 210 15.87 12.42 6.71
N ARG A 211 14.59 12.80 6.78
CA ARG A 211 14.09 13.66 7.86
C ARG A 211 14.25 12.98 9.23
N VAL A 212 13.90 11.69 9.33
CA VAL A 212 14.08 10.91 10.57
C VAL A 212 15.57 10.83 10.92
N TYR A 213 16.44 10.59 9.92
CA TYR A 213 17.88 10.51 10.09
C TYR A 213 18.48 11.81 10.64
N ASN A 214 18.20 12.93 9.98
CA ASN A 214 18.69 14.24 10.38
C ASN A 214 18.18 14.68 11.76
N ARG A 215 16.93 14.32 12.07
CA ARG A 215 16.35 14.58 13.39
C ARG A 215 17.05 13.76 14.46
N HIS A 216 17.22 12.46 14.25
CA HIS A 216 17.90 11.57 15.17
C HIS A 216 19.35 12.04 15.46
N ILE A 217 20.10 12.46 14.43
CA ILE A 217 21.42 13.09 14.64
C ILE A 217 21.32 14.34 15.53
N SER A 218 20.30 15.17 15.33
CA SER A 218 20.14 16.40 16.12
C SER A 218 19.77 16.12 17.58
N ILE A 219 19.03 15.04 17.83
CA ILE A 219 18.54 14.69 19.16
C ILE A 219 19.59 13.89 19.94
N VAL A 220 20.12 12.82 19.35
CA VAL A 220 20.96 11.85 20.06
C VAL A 220 22.46 12.17 19.90
N HIS A 221 22.87 12.66 18.73
CA HIS A 221 24.29 12.81 18.38
C HIS A 221 24.77 14.27 18.28
N SER A 222 23.97 15.25 18.73
CA SER A 222 24.32 16.67 18.63
C SER A 222 25.49 17.07 19.53
N SER A 223 25.66 16.41 20.66
CA SER A 223 26.75 16.62 21.62
C SER A 223 27.92 15.64 21.44
N HIS A 224 27.93 14.85 20.36
CA HIS A 224 29.01 13.90 20.09
C HIS A 224 30.39 14.60 20.12
N PRO A 225 31.40 14.02 20.81
CA PRO A 225 31.51 12.63 21.29
C PRO A 225 30.85 12.36 22.64
N HIS A 226 30.34 13.38 23.32
CA HIS A 226 29.68 13.22 24.61
C HIS A 226 28.25 12.73 24.44
N ARG A 227 27.71 12.14 25.52
CA ARG A 227 26.31 11.70 25.56
C ARG A 227 25.34 12.86 25.29
N PRO A 228 24.14 12.57 24.76
CA PRO A 228 23.11 13.59 24.64
C PRO A 228 22.79 14.18 26.01
N LEU A 229 22.62 15.51 26.05
CA LEU A 229 22.18 16.22 27.25
C LEU A 229 20.68 15.93 27.48
N SER A 230 20.26 15.84 28.74
CA SER A 230 18.85 15.63 29.09
C SER A 230 17.99 16.78 28.55
N PHE A 231 16.97 16.45 27.75
CA PHE A 231 16.13 17.43 27.05
C PHE A 231 14.95 17.93 27.91
N SER A 232 14.67 19.24 27.87
CA SER A 232 13.39 19.82 28.30
C SER A 232 12.27 19.45 27.31
N ASP A 233 11.04 19.26 27.80
CA ASP A 233 9.90 18.78 27.00
C ASP A 233 9.33 19.80 25.99
N THR A 234 9.87 21.02 25.94
CA THR A 234 9.30 22.14 25.17
C THR A 234 9.77 22.24 23.72
N ASP A 235 10.86 21.58 23.34
CA ASP A 235 11.63 21.99 22.16
C ASP A 235 11.30 21.24 20.86
N TYR A 236 10.46 20.21 20.88
CA TYR A 236 10.05 19.52 19.67
C TYR A 236 8.57 19.12 19.71
N ARG A 237 7.71 19.94 19.10
CA ARG A 237 6.42 19.43 18.60
C ARG A 237 6.69 18.43 17.49
N GLU A 238 6.12 17.23 17.64
CA GLU A 238 6.06 16.24 16.57
C GLU A 238 5.44 16.87 15.32
N LEU A 239 6.27 17.15 14.31
CA LEU A 239 5.83 17.22 12.91
C LEU A 239 6.20 15.90 12.22
N THR A 240 6.05 14.80 12.94
CA THR A 240 5.99 13.46 12.36
C THR A 240 4.67 13.38 11.62
N VAL A 241 4.74 13.51 10.30
CA VAL A 241 3.63 13.25 9.38
C VAL A 241 3.39 11.73 9.34
N LEU A 242 3.12 11.14 10.51
CA LEU A 242 2.57 9.80 10.61
C LEU A 242 1.07 9.97 10.50
N LEU A 243 0.54 9.46 9.40
CA LEU A 243 -0.88 9.55 9.16
C LEU A 243 -1.63 8.69 10.19
N PRO A 244 -2.78 9.18 10.68
CA PRO A 244 -3.52 8.51 11.73
C PRO A 244 -3.99 7.13 11.26
N LYS A 245 -3.73 6.11 12.08
CA LYS A 245 -4.21 4.73 11.89
C LYS A 245 -5.68 4.58 12.29
N SER A 246 -6.52 5.53 11.90
CA SER A 246 -7.95 5.48 12.23
C SER A 246 -8.73 4.92 11.05
N SER A 247 -9.74 4.10 11.34
CA SER A 247 -10.69 3.64 10.31
C SER A 247 -11.37 4.81 9.60
N ILE A 248 -11.56 5.92 10.31
CA ILE A 248 -12.10 7.18 9.76
C ILE A 248 -11.21 7.70 8.63
N PHE A 249 -9.88 7.74 8.85
CA PHE A 249 -8.95 8.23 7.82
C PHE A 249 -8.94 7.33 6.58
N GLN A 250 -9.02 6.00 6.78
CA GLN A 250 -9.10 5.04 5.67
C GLN A 250 -10.40 5.18 4.87
N ILE A 251 -11.52 5.33 5.56
CA ILE A 251 -12.82 5.60 4.95
C ILE A 251 -12.76 6.91 4.15
N ALA A 252 -12.19 7.98 4.73
CA ALA A 252 -12.03 9.26 4.06
C ALA A 252 -11.21 9.15 2.76
N ILE A 253 -10.15 8.34 2.74
CA ILE A 253 -9.35 8.07 1.54
C ILE A 253 -10.17 7.39 0.45
N VAL A 254 -10.98 6.41 0.81
CA VAL A 254 -11.83 5.67 -0.13
C VAL A 254 -12.92 6.56 -0.73
N PHE A 255 -13.53 7.42 0.08
CA PHE A 255 -14.45 8.46 -0.41
C PHE A 255 -13.73 9.48 -1.32
N LEU A 256 -12.56 9.97 -0.91
CA LEU A 256 -11.75 10.88 -1.72
C LEU A 256 -11.41 10.26 -3.08
N THR A 257 -11.05 8.97 -3.11
CA THR A 257 -10.76 8.22 -4.34
C THR A 257 -11.97 8.18 -5.25
N THR A 258 -13.14 7.85 -4.69
CA THR A 258 -14.41 7.80 -5.44
C THR A 258 -14.75 9.16 -6.04
N SER A 259 -14.61 10.23 -5.26
CA SER A 259 -14.86 11.61 -5.70
C SER A 259 -13.88 12.03 -6.81
N LEU A 260 -12.58 11.76 -6.64
CA LEU A 260 -11.56 12.09 -7.64
C LEU A 260 -11.82 11.35 -8.95
N ILE A 261 -12.07 10.04 -8.90
CA ILE A 261 -12.37 9.25 -10.11
C ILE A 261 -13.65 9.75 -10.78
N SER A 262 -14.69 10.05 -10.02
CA SER A 262 -15.94 10.60 -10.57
C SER A 262 -15.71 11.93 -11.27
N ILE A 263 -14.95 12.86 -10.67
CA ILE A 263 -14.55 14.13 -11.31
C ILE A 263 -13.76 13.89 -12.60
N LEU A 264 -12.81 12.94 -12.57
CA LEU A 264 -12.01 12.59 -13.75
C LEU A 264 -12.89 12.01 -14.86
N HIS A 265 -13.89 11.19 -14.54
CA HIS A 265 -14.87 10.69 -15.51
C HIS A 265 -15.71 11.82 -16.12
N PHE A 266 -16.13 12.83 -15.33
CA PHE A 266 -16.84 14.00 -15.88
C PHE A 266 -16.02 14.75 -16.94
N ILE A 267 -14.69 14.83 -16.80
CA ILE A 267 -13.80 15.41 -17.81
C ILE A 267 -13.27 14.40 -18.83
N ARG A 268 -13.90 13.22 -18.92
CA ARG A 268 -13.58 12.12 -19.84
C ARG A 268 -12.16 11.55 -19.70
N ILE A 269 -11.61 11.52 -18.49
CA ILE A 269 -10.35 10.85 -18.16
C ILE A 269 -10.65 9.50 -17.50
N SER A 270 -10.23 8.39 -18.13
CA SER A 270 -10.44 7.06 -17.58
C SER A 270 -9.33 6.70 -16.60
N VAL A 271 -9.71 6.29 -15.40
CA VAL A 271 -8.77 5.92 -14.32
C VAL A 271 -9.14 4.59 -13.69
N TYR A 272 -9.54 3.66 -14.56
CA TYR A 272 -10.07 2.35 -14.20
C TYR A 272 -9.18 1.54 -13.25
N ILE A 273 -7.86 1.68 -13.34
CA ILE A 273 -6.90 0.89 -12.54
C ILE A 273 -6.81 1.39 -11.08
N ILE A 274 -7.13 2.66 -10.78
CA ILE A 274 -6.91 3.22 -9.44
C ILE A 274 -7.88 2.64 -8.40
N ALA A 275 -9.17 2.58 -8.72
CA ALA A 275 -10.19 2.09 -7.80
C ALA A 275 -9.92 0.65 -7.31
N PRO A 276 -9.69 -0.35 -8.19
CA PRO A 276 -9.34 -1.73 -7.79
C PRO A 276 -8.23 -1.82 -6.74
N PHE A 277 -7.13 -1.09 -6.96
CA PHE A 277 -5.97 -1.12 -6.07
C PHE A 277 -6.28 -0.50 -4.71
N VAL A 278 -6.86 0.70 -4.70
CA VAL A 278 -7.18 1.42 -3.46
C VAL A 278 -8.21 0.65 -2.64
N PHE A 279 -9.28 0.18 -3.29
CA PHE A 279 -10.36 -0.54 -2.63
C PHE A 279 -9.90 -1.91 -2.11
N GLY A 280 -9.08 -2.64 -2.87
CA GLY A 280 -8.48 -3.88 -2.41
C GLY A 280 -7.61 -3.70 -1.17
N ILE A 281 -6.74 -2.68 -1.15
CA ILE A 281 -5.91 -2.38 0.03
C ILE A 281 -6.77 -1.96 1.23
N PHE A 282 -7.83 -1.17 1.00
CA PHE A 282 -8.76 -0.77 2.05
C PHE A 282 -9.44 -1.97 2.72
N ILE A 283 -9.96 -2.93 1.94
CA ILE A 283 -10.61 -4.11 2.50
C ILE A 283 -9.61 -4.94 3.32
N TYR A 284 -8.37 -5.09 2.83
CA TYR A 284 -7.32 -5.78 3.59
C TYR A 284 -6.98 -5.07 4.89
N MET A 285 -6.81 -3.75 4.88
CA MET A 285 -6.54 -2.94 6.07
C MET A 285 -7.67 -3.06 7.10
N ALA A 286 -8.93 -2.98 6.66
CA ALA A 286 -10.10 -3.17 7.51
C ALA A 286 -10.09 -4.56 8.17
N SER A 287 -9.71 -5.59 7.42
CA SER A 287 -9.59 -6.95 7.93
C SER A 287 -8.40 -7.09 8.90
N LEU A 288 -7.22 -6.56 8.55
CA LEU A 288 -5.98 -6.66 9.33
C LEU A 288 -6.10 -5.99 10.71
N ILE A 289 -6.70 -4.80 10.78
CA ILE A 289 -6.94 -4.07 12.04
C ILE A 289 -7.84 -4.87 12.98
N ASN A 290 -8.75 -5.66 12.42
CA ASN A 290 -9.69 -6.49 13.19
C ASN A 290 -9.20 -7.94 13.35
N SER A 291 -7.96 -8.27 12.94
CA SER A 291 -7.43 -9.64 12.99
C SER A 291 -7.25 -10.18 14.41
N GLU A 292 -7.11 -9.31 15.41
CA GLU A 292 -7.02 -9.69 16.84
C GLU A 292 -8.39 -9.99 17.47
N LYS A 293 -9.51 -9.62 16.82
CA LYS A 293 -10.87 -9.90 17.32
C LYS A 293 -11.27 -11.36 17.08
N SER A 294 -12.49 -11.76 17.44
CA SER A 294 -13.02 -13.06 17.01
C SER A 294 -13.16 -13.12 15.48
N PHE A 295 -12.99 -14.31 14.89
CA PHE A 295 -13.03 -14.47 13.43
C PHE A 295 -14.35 -13.96 12.83
N ALA A 296 -15.49 -14.26 13.47
CA ALA A 296 -16.79 -13.76 13.06
C ALA A 296 -16.88 -12.23 13.06
N LYS A 297 -16.34 -11.55 14.09
CA LYS A 297 -16.31 -10.08 14.13
C LYS A 297 -15.44 -9.50 13.02
N GLN A 298 -14.29 -10.10 12.74
CA GLN A 298 -13.43 -9.67 11.63
C GLN A 298 -14.14 -9.82 10.28
N VAL A 299 -14.80 -10.96 10.05
CA VAL A 299 -15.57 -11.21 8.83
C VAL A 299 -16.67 -10.17 8.67
N LEU A 300 -17.38 -9.82 9.75
CA LEU A 300 -18.39 -8.75 9.71
C LEU A 300 -17.81 -7.40 9.30
N TYR A 301 -16.70 -6.96 9.90
CA TYR A 301 -16.06 -5.69 9.51
C TYR A 301 -15.52 -5.72 8.08
N THR A 302 -14.98 -6.86 7.65
CA THR A 302 -14.52 -7.05 6.27
C THR A 302 -15.70 -6.99 5.31
N LEU A 303 -16.84 -7.60 5.65
CA LEU A 303 -18.08 -7.54 4.86
C LEU A 303 -18.61 -6.13 4.71
N LEU A 304 -18.62 -5.34 5.78
CA LEU A 304 -19.01 -3.92 5.70
C LEU A 304 -18.08 -3.13 4.78
N ALA A 305 -16.77 -3.40 4.81
CA ALA A 305 -15.81 -2.76 3.90
C ALA A 305 -16.02 -3.20 2.44
N THR A 306 -16.25 -4.49 2.19
CA THR A 306 -16.57 -5.05 0.87
C THR A 306 -17.84 -4.41 0.29
N TYR A 307 -18.89 -4.28 1.10
CA TYR A 307 -20.13 -3.60 0.72
C TYR A 307 -19.90 -2.13 0.38
N LEU A 308 -19.17 -1.40 1.21
CA LEU A 308 -18.84 0.00 0.96
C LEU A 308 -18.10 0.16 -0.38
N VAL A 309 -17.12 -0.69 -0.64
CA VAL A 309 -16.36 -0.70 -1.91
C VAL A 309 -17.26 -0.97 -3.12
N PHE A 310 -18.16 -1.96 -3.02
CA PHE A 310 -19.10 -2.27 -4.11
C PHE A 310 -20.04 -1.09 -4.39
N THR A 311 -20.58 -0.47 -3.35
CA THR A 311 -21.43 0.73 -3.48
C THR A 311 -20.69 1.89 -4.13
N LEU A 312 -19.46 2.18 -3.68
CA LEU A 312 -18.66 3.27 -4.24
C LEU A 312 -18.24 3.00 -5.68
N SER A 313 -17.93 1.74 -6.02
CA SER A 313 -17.67 1.33 -7.40
C SER A 313 -18.91 1.49 -8.29
N THR A 314 -20.09 1.22 -7.74
CA THR A 314 -21.38 1.49 -8.40
C THR A 314 -21.58 2.98 -8.67
N ILE A 315 -21.25 3.84 -7.71
CA ILE A 315 -21.29 5.30 -7.89
C ILE A 315 -20.33 5.74 -8.99
N ILE A 316 -19.10 5.19 -9.03
CA ILE A 316 -18.13 5.46 -10.10
C ILE A 316 -18.67 5.06 -11.48
N GLY A 317 -19.33 3.91 -11.58
CA GLY A 317 -19.97 3.46 -12.83
C GLY A 317 -21.12 4.38 -13.24
N PHE A 318 -21.95 4.79 -12.28
CA PHE A 318 -23.08 5.69 -12.52
C PHE A 318 -22.62 7.07 -13.01
N THR A 319 -21.60 7.66 -12.38
CA THR A 319 -21.03 8.95 -12.81
C THR A 319 -20.26 8.85 -14.12
N GLY A 320 -19.70 7.67 -14.42
CA GLY A 320 -19.01 7.36 -15.66
C GLY A 320 -19.90 6.86 -16.80
N PHE A 321 -21.23 6.99 -16.68
CA PHE A 321 -22.20 6.43 -17.64
C PHE A 321 -21.83 6.69 -19.11
N ASP A 322 -21.61 7.96 -19.47
CA ASP A 322 -21.30 8.37 -20.84
C ASP A 322 -20.03 7.71 -21.41
N MET A 323 -19.04 7.44 -20.54
CA MET A 323 -17.77 6.85 -20.94
C MET A 323 -17.86 5.34 -21.14
N TYR A 324 -18.62 4.65 -20.28
CA TYR A 324 -18.66 3.19 -20.22
C TYR A 324 -19.94 2.59 -20.83
N TYR A 325 -20.82 3.39 -21.41
CA TYR A 325 -22.07 2.89 -22.01
C TYR A 325 -21.83 1.86 -23.13
N ASN A 326 -20.85 2.10 -24.00
CA ASN A 326 -20.50 1.15 -25.07
C ASN A 326 -19.90 -0.16 -24.52
N LEU A 327 -19.22 -0.09 -23.37
CA LEU A 327 -18.73 -1.27 -22.66
C LEU A 327 -19.90 -2.10 -22.13
N LEU A 328 -20.92 -1.47 -21.55
CA LEU A 328 -22.15 -2.15 -21.12
C LEU A 328 -22.84 -2.86 -22.29
N LYS A 329 -23.01 -2.19 -23.44
CA LYS A 329 -23.61 -2.81 -24.64
C LYS A 329 -22.83 -4.02 -25.13
N SER A 330 -21.50 -3.91 -25.15
CA SER A 330 -20.61 -5.01 -25.55
C SER A 330 -20.67 -6.17 -24.56
N PHE A 331 -20.78 -5.87 -23.27
CA PHE A 331 -20.95 -6.87 -22.23
C PHE A 331 -22.28 -7.61 -22.41
N GLN A 332 -23.39 -6.89 -22.59
CA GLN A 332 -24.73 -7.47 -22.79
C GLN A 332 -24.77 -8.44 -23.98
N SER A 333 -24.20 -8.05 -25.13
CA SER A 333 -24.19 -8.90 -26.33
C SER A 333 -23.35 -10.18 -26.17
N GLN A 334 -22.20 -10.11 -25.48
CA GLN A 334 -21.41 -11.28 -25.13
C GLN A 334 -22.16 -12.20 -24.16
N THR A 335 -22.81 -11.58 -23.18
CA THR A 335 -23.59 -12.26 -22.15
C THR A 335 -24.75 -13.05 -22.77
N GLU A 336 -25.51 -12.46 -23.70
CA GLU A 336 -26.62 -13.12 -24.41
C GLU A 336 -26.21 -14.43 -25.11
N SER A 337 -24.95 -14.53 -25.55
CA SER A 337 -24.43 -15.76 -26.19
C SER A 337 -24.13 -16.89 -25.20
N LEU A 338 -23.79 -16.55 -23.95
CA LEU A 338 -23.42 -17.49 -22.88
C LEU A 338 -24.63 -18.08 -22.16
N VAL A 339 -25.80 -17.44 -22.24
CA VAL A 339 -26.95 -17.80 -21.39
C VAL A 339 -27.67 -19.10 -21.80
N LYS A 340 -27.17 -19.90 -22.75
CA LYS A 340 -27.92 -21.04 -23.32
C LYS A 340 -27.95 -22.30 -22.45
N ASP A 341 -27.01 -22.48 -21.52
CA ASP A 341 -26.89 -23.69 -20.70
C ASP A 341 -26.70 -23.34 -19.22
N PHE A 342 -27.61 -23.83 -18.36
CA PHE A 342 -27.59 -23.62 -16.92
C PHE A 342 -26.25 -24.03 -16.29
N ASN A 343 -25.70 -25.19 -16.69
CA ASN A 343 -24.47 -25.71 -16.12
C ASN A 343 -23.27 -24.85 -16.52
N GLN A 344 -23.26 -24.32 -17.75
CA GLN A 344 -22.18 -23.45 -18.22
C GLN A 344 -22.18 -22.12 -17.46
N ILE A 345 -23.36 -21.53 -17.23
CA ILE A 345 -23.48 -20.29 -16.46
C ILE A 345 -23.01 -20.51 -15.02
N LEU A 346 -23.48 -21.59 -14.37
CA LEU A 346 -23.09 -21.92 -12.99
C LEU A 346 -21.58 -22.08 -12.85
N VAL A 347 -20.97 -22.88 -13.73
CA VAL A 347 -19.52 -23.12 -13.71
C VAL A 347 -18.76 -21.84 -14.00
N TYR A 348 -19.22 -21.03 -14.96
CA TYR A 348 -18.57 -19.75 -15.30
C TYR A 348 -18.56 -18.79 -14.11
N ILE A 349 -19.72 -18.55 -13.48
CA ILE A 349 -19.85 -17.67 -12.31
C ILE A 349 -18.98 -18.21 -11.16
N TYR A 350 -19.09 -19.50 -10.85
CA TYR A 350 -18.36 -20.11 -9.74
C TYR A 350 -16.85 -20.05 -9.94
N VAL A 351 -16.33 -20.47 -11.10
CA VAL A 351 -14.89 -20.51 -11.38
C VAL A 351 -14.29 -19.10 -11.43
N ASN A 352 -15.01 -18.14 -12.02
CA ASN A 352 -14.56 -16.74 -12.04
C ASN A 352 -14.40 -16.19 -10.62
N ASN A 353 -15.46 -16.30 -9.80
CA ASN A 353 -15.43 -15.79 -8.44
C ASN A 353 -14.47 -16.58 -7.54
N LEU A 354 -14.33 -17.89 -7.77
CA LEU A 354 -13.39 -18.73 -7.03
C LEU A 354 -11.95 -18.34 -7.33
N THR A 355 -11.62 -18.07 -8.60
CA THR A 355 -10.28 -17.64 -9.00
C THR A 355 -9.91 -16.33 -8.32
N ILE A 356 -10.80 -15.34 -8.36
CA ILE A 356 -10.63 -14.06 -7.66
C ILE A 356 -10.43 -14.27 -6.15
N SER A 357 -11.25 -15.14 -5.56
CA SER A 357 -11.20 -15.45 -4.12
C SER A 357 -9.92 -16.17 -3.70
N LEU A 358 -9.45 -17.14 -4.48
CA LEU A 358 -8.23 -17.89 -4.18
C LEU A 358 -6.99 -17.00 -4.26
N LEU A 359 -6.91 -16.13 -5.27
CA LEU A 359 -5.83 -15.15 -5.38
C LEU A 359 -5.82 -14.18 -4.18
N SER A 360 -6.98 -13.94 -3.56
CA SER A 360 -7.08 -13.11 -2.37
C SER A 360 -6.45 -13.71 -1.10
N LEU A 361 -6.12 -14.99 -1.10
CA LEU A 361 -5.41 -15.62 0.01
C LEU A 361 -3.97 -15.13 0.14
N ILE A 362 -3.36 -14.62 -0.94
CA ILE A 362 -2.01 -14.05 -0.92
C ILE A 362 -1.97 -12.90 0.10
N PRO A 363 -1.17 -12.99 1.18
CA PRO A 363 -1.10 -11.95 2.19
C PRO A 363 -0.71 -10.58 1.59
N TYR A 364 -1.22 -9.51 2.20
CA TYR A 364 -0.95 -8.10 1.88
C TYR A 364 -1.52 -7.59 0.54
N PHE A 365 -1.40 -8.37 -0.54
CA PHE A 365 -1.73 -7.91 -1.90
C PHE A 365 -2.88 -8.68 -2.55
N GLY A 366 -3.21 -9.87 -2.08
CA GLY A 366 -4.25 -10.70 -2.69
C GLY A 366 -5.62 -10.00 -2.72
N SER A 367 -5.94 -9.18 -1.73
CA SER A 367 -7.21 -8.44 -1.69
C SER A 367 -7.43 -7.49 -2.87
N ILE A 368 -6.37 -7.13 -3.61
CA ILE A 368 -6.47 -6.34 -4.85
C ILE A 368 -7.28 -7.08 -5.90
N PHE A 369 -7.23 -8.42 -5.95
CA PHE A 369 -8.05 -9.20 -6.87
C PHE A 369 -9.54 -9.09 -6.54
N ILE A 370 -9.92 -9.17 -5.26
CA ILE A 370 -11.30 -8.91 -4.83
C ILE A 370 -11.67 -7.45 -5.08
N GLY A 371 -10.78 -6.49 -4.78
CA GLY A 371 -10.96 -5.08 -5.12
C GLY A 371 -11.26 -4.89 -6.61
N SER A 372 -10.52 -5.57 -7.49
CA SER A 372 -10.75 -5.57 -8.93
C SER A 372 -12.09 -6.20 -9.30
N GLY A 373 -12.44 -7.37 -8.76
CA GLY A 373 -13.72 -8.02 -9.02
C GLY A 373 -14.90 -7.11 -8.66
N LEU A 374 -14.86 -6.54 -7.44
CA LEU A 374 -15.89 -5.62 -6.94
C LEU A 374 -15.95 -4.32 -7.72
N SER A 375 -14.80 -3.74 -8.08
CA SER A 375 -14.75 -2.52 -8.89
C SER A 375 -15.31 -2.73 -10.28
N ASN A 376 -15.02 -3.87 -10.90
CA ASN A 376 -15.49 -4.19 -12.24
C ASN A 376 -17.00 -4.47 -12.25
N ALA A 377 -17.47 -5.32 -11.33
CA ALA A 377 -18.89 -5.62 -11.17
C ALA A 377 -19.67 -4.36 -10.80
N GLY A 378 -19.18 -3.59 -9.83
CA GLY A 378 -19.78 -2.33 -9.40
C GLY A 378 -19.81 -1.30 -10.54
N LEU A 379 -18.74 -1.14 -11.31
CA LEU A 379 -18.71 -0.21 -12.44
C LEU A 379 -19.76 -0.57 -13.50
N ILE A 380 -19.80 -1.81 -13.97
CA ILE A 380 -20.78 -2.25 -14.97
C ILE A 380 -22.21 -2.10 -14.43
N TYR A 381 -22.42 -2.50 -13.19
CA TYR A 381 -23.72 -2.36 -12.53
C TYR A 381 -24.13 -0.89 -12.38
N GLY A 382 -23.20 0.02 -12.06
CA GLY A 382 -23.44 1.45 -11.99
C GLY A 382 -23.86 2.06 -13.33
N VAL A 383 -23.22 1.64 -14.42
CA VAL A 383 -23.59 2.05 -15.78
C VAL A 383 -24.97 1.51 -16.15
N PHE A 384 -25.26 0.24 -15.81
CA PHE A 384 -26.57 -0.36 -16.02
C PHE A 384 -27.67 0.33 -15.20
N LEU A 385 -27.36 0.72 -13.97
CA LEU A 385 -28.25 1.47 -13.10
C LEU A 385 -28.54 2.86 -13.68
N ALA A 386 -27.54 3.53 -14.24
CA ALA A 386 -27.71 4.80 -14.94
C ALA A 386 -28.58 4.64 -16.21
N ASP A 387 -28.35 3.63 -17.07
CA ASP A 387 -29.24 3.35 -18.22
C ASP A 387 -30.69 3.13 -17.75
N SER A 388 -30.87 2.31 -16.73
CA SER A 388 -32.20 1.96 -16.22
C SER A 388 -32.92 3.15 -15.61
N ILE A 389 -32.25 3.96 -14.79
CA ILE A 389 -32.88 5.09 -14.10
C ILE A 389 -33.01 6.30 -15.03
N LEU A 390 -31.93 6.73 -15.68
CA LEU A 390 -31.89 7.99 -16.44
C LEU A 390 -32.61 7.88 -17.78
N ILE A 391 -32.58 6.72 -18.44
CA ILE A 391 -33.18 6.53 -19.77
C ILE A 391 -34.53 5.81 -19.66
N ARG A 392 -34.63 4.76 -18.83
CA ARG A 392 -35.82 3.90 -18.77
C ARG A 392 -36.74 4.15 -17.57
N ASN A 393 -36.38 5.07 -16.66
CA ASN A 393 -37.09 5.36 -15.42
C ASN A 393 -37.43 4.09 -14.57
N ASN A 394 -36.53 3.12 -14.56
CA ASN A 394 -36.69 1.83 -13.88
C ASN A 394 -35.83 1.71 -12.60
N TYR A 395 -36.55 1.64 -11.47
CA TYR A 395 -36.15 1.40 -10.08
C TYR A 395 -35.47 0.06 -9.78
N THR A 396 -35.93 -1.00 -10.47
CA THR A 396 -35.76 -2.39 -10.04
C THR A 396 -34.30 -2.84 -9.86
N PRO A 397 -33.32 -2.39 -10.66
CA PRO A 397 -31.94 -2.83 -10.49
C PRO A 397 -31.36 -2.58 -9.10
N LEU A 398 -31.83 -1.54 -8.37
CA LEU A 398 -31.37 -1.23 -7.01
C LEU A 398 -31.48 -2.41 -6.03
N ILE A 399 -32.40 -3.35 -6.29
CA ILE A 399 -32.63 -4.53 -5.46
C ILE A 399 -31.41 -5.47 -5.48
N LEU A 400 -30.53 -5.41 -6.50
CA LEU A 400 -29.34 -6.26 -6.61
C LEU A 400 -28.45 -6.24 -5.36
N PHE A 401 -28.37 -5.11 -4.65
CA PHE A 401 -27.59 -4.97 -3.40
C PHE A 401 -28.03 -5.91 -2.28
N ILE A 402 -29.30 -6.28 -2.26
CA ILE A 402 -29.93 -7.10 -1.21
C ILE A 402 -30.32 -8.48 -1.72
N LEU A 403 -30.01 -8.81 -2.98
CA LEU A 403 -30.30 -10.14 -3.50
C LEU A 403 -29.45 -11.21 -2.77
N PRO A 404 -30.02 -12.39 -2.51
CA PRO A 404 -29.33 -13.41 -1.72
C PRO A 404 -27.99 -13.86 -2.31
N HIS A 405 -27.87 -13.95 -3.65
CA HIS A 405 -26.60 -14.33 -4.28
C HIS A 405 -25.50 -13.29 -4.02
N SER A 406 -25.80 -11.99 -4.16
CA SER A 406 -24.87 -10.90 -3.86
C SER A 406 -24.40 -10.95 -2.41
N LEU A 407 -25.31 -11.13 -1.46
CA LEU A 407 -24.99 -11.24 -0.03
C LEU A 407 -24.02 -12.41 0.25
N LEU A 408 -24.29 -13.58 -0.35
CA LEU A 408 -23.47 -14.78 -0.17
C LEU A 408 -22.09 -14.64 -0.81
N GLU A 409 -22.00 -14.04 -2.00
CA GLU A 409 -20.73 -13.78 -2.69
C GLU A 409 -19.85 -12.82 -1.88
N LEU A 410 -20.40 -11.66 -1.47
CA LEU A 410 -19.66 -10.66 -0.69
C LEU A 410 -19.24 -11.20 0.68
N LEU A 411 -20.07 -12.05 1.32
CA LEU A 411 -19.70 -12.77 2.54
C LEU A 411 -18.54 -13.74 2.29
N SER A 412 -18.56 -14.48 1.18
CA SER A 412 -17.47 -15.38 0.81
C SER A 412 -16.15 -14.63 0.62
N TYR A 413 -16.14 -13.55 -0.18
CA TYR A 413 -14.97 -12.68 -0.33
C TYR A 413 -14.42 -12.20 1.01
N SER A 414 -15.31 -11.84 1.93
CA SER A 414 -14.93 -11.37 3.26
C SER A 414 -14.31 -12.47 4.13
N LEU A 415 -14.75 -13.72 3.97
CA LEU A 415 -14.12 -14.88 4.61
C LEU A 415 -12.71 -15.12 4.06
N PHE A 416 -12.53 -15.10 2.73
CA PHE A 416 -11.22 -15.30 2.11
C PHE A 416 -10.18 -14.27 2.57
N ILE A 417 -10.53 -12.97 2.59
CA ILE A 417 -9.63 -11.91 3.08
C ILE A 417 -9.36 -12.05 4.58
N SER A 418 -10.38 -12.40 5.36
CA SER A 418 -10.22 -12.63 6.81
C SER A 418 -9.32 -13.84 7.09
N LEU A 419 -9.32 -14.85 6.23
CA LEU A 419 -8.38 -15.97 6.29
C LEU A 419 -6.96 -15.53 5.93
N SER A 420 -6.79 -14.80 4.82
CA SER A 420 -5.48 -14.31 4.36
C SER A 420 -4.70 -13.59 5.47
N THR A 421 -5.38 -12.70 6.19
CA THR A 421 -4.80 -11.92 7.31
C THR A 421 -4.50 -12.74 8.58
N ARG A 422 -5.00 -13.98 8.66
CA ARG A 422 -4.77 -14.90 9.79
C ARG A 422 -3.98 -16.16 9.45
N LEU A 423 -3.51 -16.31 8.21
CA LEU A 423 -2.78 -17.50 7.76
C LEU A 423 -1.62 -17.88 8.70
N PHE A 424 -0.90 -16.89 9.23
CA PHE A 424 0.24 -17.12 10.13
C PHE A 424 -0.10 -17.11 11.62
N LYS A 425 -1.37 -16.92 12.00
CA LYS A 425 -1.83 -16.80 13.40
C LYS A 425 -2.71 -17.96 13.87
N THR A 426 -3.12 -18.85 12.97
CA THR A 426 -4.15 -19.87 13.24
C THR A 426 -3.60 -21.27 12.98
N SER A 427 -4.13 -22.28 13.67
CA SER A 427 -3.77 -23.67 13.42
C SER A 427 -4.20 -24.12 12.02
N ASN A 428 -3.40 -24.99 11.39
CA ASN A 428 -3.62 -25.48 10.02
C ASN A 428 -5.01 -26.10 9.81
N VAL A 429 -5.50 -26.89 10.76
CA VAL A 429 -6.82 -27.56 10.68
C VAL A 429 -7.97 -26.55 10.63
N SER A 430 -7.86 -25.44 11.37
CA SER A 430 -8.88 -24.38 11.37
C SER A 430 -8.88 -23.57 10.07
N ILE A 431 -7.73 -23.46 9.39
CA ILE A 431 -7.63 -22.73 8.12
C ILE A 431 -8.29 -23.52 7.00
N VAL A 432 -8.00 -24.84 6.89
CA VAL A 432 -8.57 -25.70 5.84
C VAL A 432 -10.10 -25.75 5.93
N SER A 433 -10.65 -25.94 7.14
CA SER A 433 -12.10 -26.00 7.31
C SER A 433 -12.80 -24.69 6.92
N LYS A 434 -12.24 -23.54 7.32
CA LYS A 434 -12.79 -22.23 6.94
C LYS A 434 -12.65 -21.94 5.46
N LEU A 435 -11.57 -22.39 4.82
CA LEU A 435 -11.39 -22.27 3.37
C LEU A 435 -12.48 -23.07 2.63
N LEU A 436 -12.71 -24.33 3.03
CA LEU A 436 -13.77 -25.16 2.45
C LEU A 436 -15.16 -24.52 2.62
N ILE A 437 -15.46 -24.00 3.81
CA ILE A 437 -16.72 -23.26 4.06
C ILE A 437 -16.86 -22.08 3.10
N SER A 438 -15.79 -21.32 2.87
CA SER A 438 -15.79 -20.17 1.96
C SER A 438 -16.04 -20.59 0.51
N MET A 439 -15.41 -21.68 0.05
CA MET A 439 -15.62 -22.24 -1.28
C MET A 439 -17.05 -22.77 -1.49
N ILE A 440 -17.62 -23.44 -0.48
CA ILE A 440 -19.01 -23.93 -0.52
C ILE A 440 -19.98 -22.75 -0.57
N LEU A 441 -19.75 -21.72 0.25
CA LEU A 441 -20.59 -20.53 0.26
C LEU A 441 -20.60 -19.83 -1.11
N LEU A 442 -19.45 -19.76 -1.77
CA LEU A 442 -19.33 -19.19 -3.10
C LEU A 442 -20.04 -20.03 -4.17
N PHE A 443 -20.01 -21.36 -4.04
CA PHE A 443 -20.77 -22.25 -4.92
C PHE A 443 -22.29 -22.04 -4.76
N ILE A 444 -22.76 -21.91 -3.50
CA ILE A 444 -24.17 -21.61 -3.21
C ILE A 444 -24.56 -20.24 -3.79
N ALA A 445 -23.69 -19.23 -3.68
CA ALA A 445 -23.94 -17.92 -4.29
C ALA A 445 -24.16 -18.03 -5.80
N ALA A 446 -23.24 -18.72 -6.51
CA ALA A 446 -23.34 -18.96 -7.94
C ALA A 446 -24.59 -19.75 -8.34
N LEU A 447 -24.98 -20.75 -7.53
CA LEU A 447 -26.20 -21.53 -7.74
C LEU A 447 -27.45 -20.65 -7.64
N VAL A 448 -27.53 -19.82 -6.59
CA VAL A 448 -28.66 -18.91 -6.38
C VAL A 448 -28.73 -17.86 -7.49
N GLU A 449 -27.59 -17.32 -7.94
CA GLU A 449 -27.54 -16.39 -9.08
C GLU A 449 -28.05 -17.04 -10.37
N THR A 450 -27.56 -18.24 -10.68
CA THR A 450 -27.97 -18.99 -11.87
C THR A 450 -29.46 -19.32 -11.85
N LEU A 451 -30.00 -19.73 -10.69
CA LEU A 451 -31.44 -19.94 -10.51
C LEU A 451 -32.24 -18.65 -10.69
N THR A 452 -31.74 -17.52 -10.17
CA THR A 452 -32.39 -16.21 -10.32
C THR A 452 -32.46 -15.82 -11.80
N ILE A 453 -31.37 -16.00 -12.55
CA ILE A 453 -31.33 -15.79 -14.01
C ILE A 453 -32.27 -16.75 -14.74
N GLY A 454 -32.38 -18.00 -14.28
CA GLY A 454 -33.28 -18.99 -14.87
C GLY A 454 -34.76 -18.66 -14.68
N ILE A 455 -35.15 -18.11 -13.53
CA ILE A 455 -36.54 -17.73 -13.19
C ILE A 455 -36.95 -16.40 -13.84
N SER A 456 -36.02 -15.49 -14.08
CA SER A 456 -36.30 -14.18 -14.69
C SER A 456 -36.48 -14.22 -16.21
N ARG A 457 -36.33 -15.40 -16.81
CA ARG A 457 -36.62 -15.72 -18.21
C ARG A 457 -38.02 -16.27 -18.34
#